data_AF-A0A822EP99-F1
#
_entry.id   AF-A0A822EP99-F1
#
_cell.length_a   1.000
_cell.length_b   1.000
_cell.length_c   1.000
_cell.angle_alpha   90.00
_cell.angle_beta   90.00
_cell.angle_gamma   90.00
#
_symmetry.space_group_name_H-M   'P 1'
#
loop_
_entity.id
_entity.type
_entity.pdbx_description
1 polymer ?
#
loop_
_entity_poly.entity_id
_entity_poly.type
_entity_poly.pdbx_seq_one_letter_code
_entity_poly.pdbx_strand_id
1 'polypeptide(L)'
;MRNSDDQYVPLKNVRVESYIRSFAADVTIKQIFRNDEDKPIEAVYCFPIEEQAAIYSFIARIDDREIVAQLKEKKKAQQEYTDALRQGHGAYLLEQDEKSQDNFIINIGALSSGKECHISI
;
A
#
# COMPACT_ATOMS: atom_id res chain seq x y z
N MET A 1 2.43 7.57 5.55
CA MET A 1 1.64 8.25 4.51
C MET A 1 2.15 9.68 4.38
N ARG A 2 2.25 10.18 3.15
CA ARG A 2 2.67 11.55 2.85
C ARG A 2 1.66 12.25 1.95
N ASN A 3 1.60 13.59 2.03
CA ASN A 3 0.81 14.41 1.12
C ASN A 3 1.62 14.87 -0.11
N SER A 4 0.99 15.63 -1.01
CA SER A 4 1.63 16.20 -2.21
C SER A 4 2.81 17.14 -1.94
N ASP A 5 2.86 17.74 -0.74
CA ASP A 5 3.93 18.63 -0.29
C ASP A 5 5.05 17.86 0.43
N ASP A 6 5.06 16.52 0.31
CA ASP A 6 5.95 15.57 0.98
C ASP A 6 5.89 15.61 2.52
N GLN A 7 4.84 16.19 3.09
CA GLN A 7 4.61 16.24 4.53
C GLN A 7 3.91 14.98 5.03
N TYR A 8 4.22 14.58 6.26
CA TYR A 8 3.61 13.40 6.86
C TYR A 8 2.14 13.65 7.23
N VAL A 9 1.27 12.74 6.80
CA VAL A 9 -0.10 12.68 7.30
C VAL A 9 -0.06 12.06 8.71
N PRO A 10 -0.65 12.69 9.74
CA PRO A 10 -0.62 12.19 11.11
C PRO A 10 -1.16 10.76 11.26
N LEU A 11 -0.35 9.89 11.85
CA LEU A 11 -0.74 8.54 12.28
C LEU A 11 -1.42 8.64 13.65
N LYS A 12 -2.71 8.32 13.70
CA LYS A 12 -3.53 8.39 14.93
C LYS A 12 -3.54 7.09 15.71
N ASN A 13 -3.44 5.95 15.01
CA ASN A 13 -3.39 4.65 15.65
C ASN A 13 -2.56 3.67 14.82
N VAL A 14 -1.84 2.79 15.51
CA VAL A 14 -1.24 1.61 14.92
C VAL A 14 -1.49 0.41 15.82
N ARG A 15 -1.92 -0.69 15.23
CA ARG A 15 -2.00 -2.01 15.87
C ARG A 15 -1.23 -3.00 15.03
N VAL A 16 -0.41 -3.81 15.70
CA VAL A 16 0.34 -4.89 15.08
C VAL A 16 -0.11 -6.19 15.73
N GLU A 17 -0.56 -7.12 14.91
CA GLU A 17 -0.95 -8.48 15.30
C GLU A 17 0.02 -9.43 14.57
N SER A 18 0.58 -10.42 15.27
CA SER A 18 1.49 -11.38 14.65
C SER A 18 1.25 -12.79 15.17
N TYR A 19 1.35 -13.76 14.25
CA TYR A 19 1.28 -15.18 14.52
C TYR A 19 2.57 -15.83 14.04
N ILE A 20 3.33 -16.39 14.96
CA ILE A 20 4.52 -17.17 14.63
C ILE A 20 4.11 -18.62 14.36
N ARG A 21 4.43 -19.13 13.18
CA ARG A 21 4.14 -20.49 12.74
C ARG A 21 5.44 -21.15 12.29
N SER A 22 5.98 -22.02 13.14
CA SER A 22 7.27 -22.68 12.94
C SER A 22 8.40 -21.69 12.67
N PHE A 23 8.73 -21.45 11.39
CA PHE A 23 9.83 -20.58 10.95
C PHE A 23 9.34 -19.32 10.22
N ALA A 24 8.04 -19.08 10.16
CA ALA A 24 7.44 -17.90 9.51
C ALA A 24 6.62 -17.08 10.52
N ALA A 25 6.45 -15.79 10.24
CA ALA A 25 5.57 -14.90 10.97
C ALA A 25 4.52 -14.32 10.02
N ASP A 26 3.24 -14.58 10.30
CA ASP A 26 2.13 -13.86 9.68
C ASP A 26 1.93 -12.56 10.48
N VAL A 27 2.15 -11.42 9.85
CA VAL A 27 2.02 -10.10 10.49
C VAL A 27 0.86 -9.36 9.84
N THR A 28 -0.01 -8.77 10.66
CA THR A 28 -1.05 -7.85 10.22
C THR A 28 -0.85 -6.51 10.92
N ILE A 29 -0.74 -5.45 10.13
CA ILE A 29 -0.58 -4.08 10.62
C ILE A 29 -1.83 -3.30 10.24
N LYS A 30 -2.49 -2.72 11.25
CA LYS A 30 -3.64 -1.83 11.08
C LYS A 30 -3.24 -0.42 11.47
N GLN A 31 -3.37 0.53 10.56
CA GLN A 31 -3.00 1.93 10.76
C GLN A 31 -4.20 2.84 10.49
N ILE A 32 -4.30 3.92 11.26
CA ILE A 32 -5.30 4.97 11.06
C ILE A 32 -4.55 6.29 10.84
N PHE A 33 -4.68 6.85 9.65
CA PHE A 33 -4.17 8.18 9.32
C PHE A 33 -5.33 9.16 9.28
N ARG A 34 -5.11 10.41 9.69
CA ARG A 34 -6.13 11.46 9.59
C ARG A 34 -5.55 12.70 8.93
N ASN A 35 -6.30 13.28 7.99
CA ASN A 35 -6.00 14.61 7.50
C ASN A 35 -6.45 15.65 8.53
N ASP A 36 -5.50 16.26 9.23
CA ASP A 36 -5.75 17.33 10.20
C ASP A 36 -5.74 18.74 9.55
N GLU A 37 -5.43 18.84 8.26
CA GLU A 37 -5.48 20.11 7.51
C GLU A 37 -6.94 20.55 7.31
N ASP A 38 -7.14 21.84 7.05
CA ASP A 38 -8.45 22.43 6.73
C ASP A 38 -8.89 22.23 5.26
N LYS A 39 -8.01 21.63 4.45
CA LYS A 39 -8.22 21.35 3.02
C LYS A 39 -8.02 19.87 2.69
N PRO A 40 -8.64 19.35 1.61
CA PRO A 40 -8.31 18.03 1.09
C PRO A 40 -6.83 17.92 0.68
N ILE A 41 -6.23 16.76 0.91
CA ILE A 41 -4.86 16.45 0.51
C ILE A 41 -4.84 15.25 -0.44
N GLU A 42 -3.90 15.20 -1.38
CA GLU A 42 -3.59 13.96 -2.09
C GLU A 42 -2.62 13.14 -1.26
N ALA A 43 -2.96 11.88 -0.97
CA ALA A 43 -2.22 11.03 -0.05
C ALA A 43 -1.56 9.84 -0.75
N VAL A 44 -0.30 9.59 -0.42
CA VAL A 44 0.47 8.43 -0.86
C VAL A 44 0.89 7.61 0.36
N TYR A 45 0.59 6.32 0.33
CA TYR A 45 1.06 5.36 1.31
C TYR A 45 2.36 4.72 0.81
N CYS A 46 3.34 4.60 1.71
CA CYS A 46 4.60 3.94 1.46
C CYS A 46 4.91 3.04 2.66
N PHE A 47 5.23 1.79 2.41
CA PHE A 47 5.59 0.81 3.41
C PHE A 47 6.85 0.04 2.99
N PRO A 48 7.92 0.04 3.79
CA PRO A 48 9.13 -0.70 3.47
C PRO A 48 8.86 -2.21 3.61
N ILE A 49 9.19 -2.98 2.58
CA ILE A 49 9.20 -4.43 2.62
C ILE A 49 10.63 -4.89 2.84
N GLU A 50 10.84 -5.71 3.86
CA GLU A 50 12.10 -6.42 4.07
C GLU A 50 12.30 -7.49 2.98
N GLU A 51 13.55 -7.77 2.59
CA GLU A 51 13.88 -8.73 1.51
C GLU A 51 13.27 -10.13 1.72
N GLN A 52 13.04 -10.52 2.99
CA GLN A 52 12.47 -11.83 3.38
C GLN A 52 10.97 -11.79 3.67
N ALA A 53 10.31 -10.65 3.43
CA ALA A 53 8.88 -10.47 3.66
C ALA A 53 8.13 -10.32 2.33
N ALA A 54 6.85 -10.71 2.32
CA ALA A 54 5.96 -10.48 1.20
C ALA A 54 4.62 -9.98 1.71
N ILE A 55 4.12 -8.90 1.12
CA ILE A 55 2.76 -8.43 1.36
C ILE A 55 1.83 -9.26 0.48
N TYR A 56 0.85 -9.94 1.08
CA TYR A 56 -0.15 -10.73 0.36
C TYR A 56 -1.57 -10.14 0.45
N SER A 57 -1.78 -9.13 1.30
CA SER A 57 -3.05 -8.42 1.44
C SER A 57 -2.79 -6.95 1.72
N PHE A 58 -3.54 -6.07 1.07
CA PHE A 58 -3.59 -4.66 1.43
C PHE A 58 -4.98 -4.11 1.18
N ILE A 59 -5.52 -3.42 2.18
CA ILE A 59 -6.81 -2.75 2.14
C ILE A 59 -6.66 -1.36 2.71
N ALA A 60 -7.03 -0.34 1.96
CA ALA A 60 -7.22 1.02 2.47
C ALA A 60 -8.68 1.44 2.36
N ARG A 61 -9.24 1.99 3.44
CA ARG A 61 -10.62 2.47 3.52
C ARG A 61 -10.67 3.94 3.85
N ILE A 62 -11.43 4.71 3.08
CA ILE A 62 -11.74 6.12 3.33
C ILE A 62 -13.23 6.29 3.12
N ASP A 63 -13.98 6.60 4.17
CA ASP A 63 -15.45 6.66 4.12
C ASP A 63 -16.04 5.41 3.42
N ASP A 64 -16.76 5.58 2.31
CA ASP A 64 -17.37 4.49 1.53
C ASP A 64 -16.45 3.91 0.45
N ARG A 65 -15.23 4.43 0.30
CA ARG A 65 -14.25 3.99 -0.70
C ARG A 65 -13.30 2.96 -0.08
N GLU A 66 -13.22 1.79 -0.71
CA GLU A 66 -12.24 0.75 -0.40
C GLU A 66 -11.28 0.56 -1.58
N ILE A 67 -9.99 0.52 -1.27
CA ILE A 67 -8.90 0.22 -2.21
C ILE A 67 -8.31 -1.12 -1.77
N VAL A 68 -8.50 -2.16 -2.57
CA VAL A 68 -7.95 -3.50 -2.33
C VAL A 68 -6.83 -3.74 -3.33
N ALA A 69 -5.61 -4.00 -2.85
CA ALA A 69 -4.52 -4.39 -3.73
C ALA A 69 -4.52 -5.91 -3.89
N GLN A 70 -4.60 -6.38 -5.14
CA GLN A 70 -4.27 -7.76 -5.47
C GLN A 70 -2.76 -7.86 -5.67
N LEU A 71 -2.07 -8.25 -4.60
CA LEU A 71 -0.63 -8.48 -4.62
C LEU A 71 -0.37 -9.88 -5.19
N LYS A 72 0.12 -9.93 -6.43
CA LYS A 72 0.63 -11.16 -7.03
C LYS A 72 2.12 -11.25 -6.76
N GLU A 73 2.61 -12.46 -6.47
CA GLU A 73 4.05 -12.70 -6.35
C GLU A 73 4.80 -12.11 -7.56
N LYS A 74 5.90 -11.40 -7.30
CA LYS A 74 6.72 -10.69 -8.31
C LYS A 74 6.99 -11.53 -9.56
N LYS A 75 7.33 -12.81 -9.39
CA LYS A 75 7.57 -13.75 -10.50
C LYS A 75 6.32 -14.05 -11.33
N LYS A 76 5.17 -14.24 -10.67
CA LYS A 76 3.90 -14.53 -11.33
C LYS A 76 3.33 -13.30 -12.03
N ALA A 77 3.45 -12.12 -11.40
CA ALA A 77 3.07 -10.84 -12.00
C ALA A 77 3.90 -10.52 -13.26
N GLN A 78 5.22 -10.75 -13.23
CA GLN A 78 6.09 -10.56 -14.39
C GLN A 78 5.78 -11.53 -15.54
N GLN A 79 5.46 -12.79 -15.22
CA GLN A 79 5.04 -13.77 -16.22
C GLN A 79 3.71 -13.38 -16.87
N GLU A 80 2.69 -13.07 -16.08
CA GLU A 80 1.37 -12.66 -16.58
C GLU A 80 1.45 -11.34 -17.38
N TYR A 81 2.32 -10.40 -17.01
CA TYR A 81 2.61 -9.19 -17.79
C TYR A 81 3.24 -9.52 -19.14
N THR A 82 4.28 -10.35 -19.14
CA THR A 82 4.95 -10.78 -20.38
C THR A 82 3.95 -11.46 -21.31
N ASP A 83 3.05 -12.27 -20.75
CA ASP A 83 2.02 -12.96 -21.51
C ASP A 83 0.90 -12.01 -21.98
N ALA A 84 0.51 -11.01 -21.18
CA ALA A 84 -0.49 -10.00 -21.56
C ALA A 84 0.03 -9.02 -22.63
N LEU A 85 1.31 -8.62 -22.55
CA LEU A 85 1.98 -7.83 -23.58
C LEU A 85 2.05 -8.60 -24.91
N ARG A 86 2.40 -9.89 -24.85
CA ARG A 86 2.37 -10.78 -26.03
C ARG A 86 0.98 -10.90 -26.64
N GLN A 87 -0.06 -10.74 -25.83
CA GLN A 87 -1.46 -10.78 -26.23
C GLN A 87 -2.05 -9.40 -26.57
N GLY A 88 -1.24 -8.33 -26.62
CA GLY A 88 -1.67 -6.99 -27.04
C GLY A 88 -2.58 -6.26 -26.05
N HIS A 89 -2.68 -6.72 -24.80
CA HIS A 89 -3.48 -6.05 -23.76
C HIS A 89 -2.60 -5.05 -23.01
N GLY A 90 -3.04 -3.78 -22.95
CA GLY A 90 -2.34 -2.72 -22.22
C GLY A 90 -2.36 -2.98 -20.71
N ALA A 91 -1.29 -3.56 -20.18
CA ALA A 91 -1.13 -3.81 -18.75
C ALA A 91 -0.41 -2.64 -18.08
N TYR A 92 -1.02 -2.03 -17.06
CA TYR A 92 -0.38 -1.04 -16.18
C TYR A 92 0.38 -1.77 -15.07
N LEU A 93 1.70 -1.74 -15.12
CA LEU A 93 2.59 -2.24 -14.07
C LEU A 93 2.89 -1.09 -13.09
N LEU A 94 2.66 -1.30 -11.79
CA LEU A 94 3.29 -0.49 -10.74
C LEU A 94 4.74 -0.98 -10.63
N GLU A 95 5.65 -0.36 -11.39
CA GLU A 95 7.09 -0.61 -11.28
C GLU A 95 7.63 -0.07 -9.97
N GLN A 96 8.43 -0.90 -9.32
CA GLN A 96 9.26 -0.54 -8.19
C GLN A 96 10.68 -0.33 -8.73
N ASP A 97 11.19 0.89 -8.58
CA ASP A 97 12.50 1.36 -9.05
C ASP A 97 13.64 0.47 -8.52
N GLU A 98 14.47 -0.09 -9.40
CA GLU A 98 15.56 -1.02 -9.12
C GLU A 98 16.67 -0.46 -8.20
N LYS A 99 16.57 0.80 -7.78
CA LYS A 99 17.54 1.47 -6.89
C LYS A 99 17.03 1.76 -5.48
N SER A 100 15.78 1.45 -5.19
CA SER A 100 15.17 1.74 -3.89
C SER A 100 14.92 0.43 -3.15
N GLN A 101 15.24 0.38 -1.85
CA GLN A 101 14.73 -0.64 -0.91
C GLN A 101 13.28 -1.00 -1.26
N ASP A 102 12.90 -2.28 -1.18
CA ASP A 102 11.62 -2.78 -1.68
C ASP A 102 10.41 -2.08 -1.03
N ASN A 103 10.03 -0.90 -1.51
CA ASN A 103 9.00 -0.06 -0.93
C ASN A 103 7.68 -0.37 -1.64
N PHE A 104 6.68 -0.74 -0.86
CA PHE A 104 5.31 -0.82 -1.31
C PHE A 104 4.69 0.57 -1.33
N ILE A 105 4.37 1.07 -2.52
CA ILE A 105 3.81 2.42 -2.71
C ILE A 105 2.40 2.31 -3.30
N ILE A 106 1.43 2.97 -2.67
CA ILE A 106 0.05 3.07 -3.15
C ILE A 106 -0.41 4.53 -3.12
N ASN A 107 -0.97 5.00 -4.23
CA ASN A 107 -1.72 6.25 -4.26
C ASN A 107 -3.12 6.01 -3.67
N ILE A 108 -3.39 6.66 -2.53
CA ILE A 108 -4.68 6.61 -1.83
C ILE A 108 -5.67 7.60 -2.47
N GLY A 109 -5.15 8.65 -3.12
CA GLY A 109 -5.91 9.73 -3.74
C GLY A 109 -6.29 10.81 -2.73
N ALA A 110 -7.38 11.53 -3.01
CA ALA A 110 -7.84 12.61 -2.16
C ALA A 110 -8.34 12.11 -0.79
N LEU A 111 -7.77 12.63 0.29
CA LEU A 111 -8.23 12.48 1.67
C LEU A 111 -8.76 13.84 2.15
N SER A 112 -10.07 13.95 2.30
CA SER A 112 -10.72 15.21 2.70
C SER A 112 -10.33 15.65 4.11
N SER A 113 -10.46 16.95 4.40
CA SER A 113 -10.21 17.51 5.72
C SER A 113 -10.98 16.77 6.81
N GLY A 114 -10.31 16.44 7.90
CA GLY A 114 -10.87 15.74 9.06
C GLY A 114 -11.16 14.26 8.84
N LYS A 115 -10.99 13.71 7.63
CA LYS A 115 -11.26 12.30 7.33
C LYS A 115 -10.10 11.39 7.68
N GLU A 116 -10.46 10.13 7.96
CA GLU A 116 -9.52 9.08 8.30
C GLU A 116 -9.34 8.09 7.14
N CYS A 117 -8.12 7.60 6.98
CA CYS A 117 -7.78 6.48 6.14
C CYS A 117 -7.35 5.31 7.03
N HIS A 118 -8.12 4.22 6.98
CA HIS A 118 -7.81 2.98 7.69
C HIS A 118 -7.09 2.02 6.74
N ILE A 119 -5.88 1.65 7.09
CA ILE A 119 -5.04 0.75 6.32
C ILE A 119 -4.90 -0.58 7.08
N SER A 120 -5.05 -1.69 6.37
CA SER A 120 -4.72 -3.03 6.84
C SER A 120 -3.78 -3.67 5.82
N ILE A 121 -2.62 -4.11 6.29
CA ILE A 121 -1.58 -4.78 5.51
C ILE A 121 -1.14 -6.07 6.23
#